data_AF-A0A2A4N9I8-F1
#
_entry.id   AF-A0A2A4N9I8-F1
#
_cell.length_a   1.000
_cell.length_b   1.000
_cell.length_c   1.000
_cell.angle_alpha   90.00
_cell.angle_beta   90.00
_cell.angle_gamma   90.00
#
_symmetry.space_group_name_H-M   'P 1'
#
loop_
_entity.id
_entity.type
_entity.pdbx_description
1 polymer ?
#
loop_
_entity_poly.entity_id
_entity_poly.type
_entity_poly.pdbx_seq_one_letter_code
_entity_poly.pdbx_strand_id
1 'polypeptide(L)'
;MKKIYTLLLLTVLSLNLQAQSPEKMSYQAVIRDGKSHLITNQEVGMRISIIKGSPDGLAVYEETQNPQTNANGLISIQIGVGVSGDYFDEIDWTDGPYFIKTETDVKGGRNYTIVGHSQLMSVPFALHAKTADQLSKDAVLEELDPEFTAWDKTTGIFIRESQIENLKDYTTVDATTTEIERATTAEQANADAITSNATAITAEANTARIAEKANADAIATEKTRTANAETTNTNAITSNATAVADEETRAANAEQTNADAIAAEKTRAVNAETANTNAITSNTTAVADEANTARIAERINADAITAEKTRAANAETANTNAITSNATAVADEANTARIAEQINADAIAAEKTRAANVETANTNAITSNATAVADEETRATNAELTNAIAIAAEKTRTINAETANTTAIHTEKTRVDRMLLGSEADKDSFTEIVSLINTVDTESDDEFANYLTINNTRVDNLE
;
A
#
# COMPACT_ATOMS: atom_id res chain seq x y z
N MET A 1 -61.09 -106.32 -6.62
CA MET A 1 -60.08 -105.36 -7.10
C MET A 1 -60.60 -103.92 -7.20
N LYS A 2 -61.78 -103.64 -7.79
CA LYS A 2 -62.30 -102.25 -7.93
C LYS A 2 -62.45 -101.48 -6.61
N LYS A 3 -62.90 -102.14 -5.52
CA LYS A 3 -63.09 -101.51 -4.20
C LYS A 3 -61.78 -101.08 -3.49
N ILE A 4 -60.64 -101.72 -3.81
CA ILE A 4 -59.34 -101.39 -3.20
C ILE A 4 -58.74 -100.12 -3.81
N TYR A 5 -58.93 -99.91 -5.12
CA TYR A 5 -58.52 -98.67 -5.78
C TYR A 5 -59.37 -97.48 -5.32
N THR A 6 -60.66 -97.69 -5.05
CA THR A 6 -61.54 -96.66 -4.48
C THR A 6 -61.12 -96.29 -3.05
N LEU A 7 -60.74 -97.27 -2.23
CA LEU A 7 -60.25 -97.01 -0.88
C LEU A 7 -58.91 -96.28 -0.90
N LEU A 8 -57.95 -96.71 -1.72
CA LEU A 8 -56.64 -96.07 -1.86
C LEU A 8 -56.76 -94.63 -2.40
N LEU A 9 -57.68 -94.39 -3.34
CA LEU A 9 -57.98 -93.06 -3.86
C LEU A 9 -58.57 -92.14 -2.77
N LEU A 10 -59.46 -92.66 -1.93
CA LEU A 10 -59.99 -91.91 -0.79
C LEU A 10 -58.92 -91.60 0.27
N THR A 11 -58.00 -92.54 0.53
CA THR A 11 -56.88 -92.31 1.46
C THR A 11 -55.89 -91.27 0.93
N VAL A 12 -55.62 -91.26 -0.38
CA VAL A 12 -54.74 -90.24 -1.01
C VAL A 12 -55.41 -88.86 -1.06
N LEU A 13 -56.73 -88.79 -1.23
CA LEU A 13 -57.48 -87.52 -1.17
C LEU A 13 -57.54 -86.91 0.23
N SER A 14 -57.54 -87.72 1.29
CA SER A 14 -57.60 -87.24 2.68
C SER A 14 -56.25 -86.76 3.23
N LEU A 15 -55.13 -87.10 2.60
CA LEU A 15 -53.78 -86.63 2.97
C LEU A 15 -53.51 -85.15 2.63
N ASN A 16 -54.44 -84.46 1.96
CA ASN A 16 -54.32 -83.05 1.60
C ASN A 16 -55.19 -82.10 2.46
N LEU A 17 -55.83 -82.61 3.51
CA LEU A 17 -56.61 -81.79 4.43
C LEU A 17 -55.70 -81.15 5.48
N GLN A 18 -55.00 -80.09 5.08
CA GLN A 18 -54.42 -79.12 6.02
C GLN A 18 -55.56 -78.22 6.50
N ALA A 19 -56.30 -78.66 7.52
CA ALA A 19 -57.35 -77.87 8.18
C ALA A 19 -56.78 -76.98 9.30
N GLN A 20 -55.48 -76.69 9.28
CA GLN A 20 -54.88 -75.79 10.25
C GLN A 20 -55.28 -74.34 9.90
N SER A 21 -55.87 -73.65 10.86
CA SER A 21 -56.07 -72.21 10.74
C SER A 21 -54.71 -71.56 10.51
N PRO A 22 -54.56 -70.66 9.53
CA PRO A 22 -53.30 -69.98 9.30
C PRO A 22 -52.77 -69.32 10.60
N GLU A 23 -51.58 -69.70 11.05
CA GLU A 23 -50.92 -69.22 12.27
C GLU A 23 -50.27 -67.85 12.05
N LYS A 24 -51.07 -66.91 11.54
CA LYS A 24 -50.64 -65.55 11.23
C LYS A 24 -51.84 -64.61 11.12
N MET A 25 -51.63 -63.33 11.33
CA MET A 25 -52.67 -62.31 11.22
C MET A 25 -52.23 -61.13 10.35
N SER A 26 -53.15 -60.55 9.59
CA SER A 26 -52.86 -59.35 8.79
C SER A 26 -52.84 -58.10 9.66
N TYR A 27 -51.85 -57.23 9.44
CA TYR A 27 -51.73 -55.94 10.13
C TYR A 27 -51.40 -54.84 9.12
N GLN A 28 -52.10 -53.70 9.25
CA GLN A 28 -51.87 -52.52 8.45
C GLN A 28 -51.74 -51.30 9.36
N ALA A 29 -50.80 -50.43 9.03
CA ALA A 29 -50.58 -49.19 9.76
C ALA A 29 -50.07 -48.10 8.83
N VAL A 30 -50.36 -46.84 9.18
CA VAL A 30 -49.81 -45.67 8.50
C VAL A 30 -48.69 -45.11 9.35
N ILE A 31 -47.49 -44.99 8.78
CA ILE A 31 -46.29 -44.56 9.48
C ILE A 31 -46.11 -43.04 9.33
N ARG A 32 -45.93 -42.36 10.47
CA ARG A 32 -45.70 -40.92 10.54
C ARG A 32 -44.45 -40.61 11.35
N ASP A 33 -43.73 -39.56 10.98
CA ASP A 33 -42.60 -39.05 11.76
C ASP A 33 -43.05 -38.26 13.00
N GLY A 34 -42.09 -37.85 13.84
CA GLY A 34 -42.37 -37.03 15.03
C GLY A 34 -42.96 -35.64 14.76
N LYS A 35 -43.06 -35.22 13.49
CA LYS A 35 -43.74 -34.00 13.03
C LYS A 35 -45.07 -34.29 12.32
N SER A 36 -45.57 -35.54 12.42
CA SER A 36 -46.80 -36.04 11.78
C SER A 36 -46.77 -36.15 10.24
N HIS A 37 -45.61 -36.01 9.59
CA HIS A 37 -45.47 -36.25 8.15
C HIS A 37 -45.51 -37.75 7.84
N LEU A 38 -46.10 -38.11 6.70
CA LEU A 38 -46.10 -39.50 6.23
C LEU A 38 -44.68 -39.94 5.83
N ILE A 39 -44.26 -41.12 6.28
CA ILE A 39 -43.07 -41.79 5.77
C ILE A 39 -43.49 -42.60 4.55
N THR A 40 -43.18 -42.13 3.34
CA THR A 40 -43.66 -42.74 2.08
C THR A 40 -42.53 -43.38 1.29
N ASN A 41 -42.82 -44.50 0.63
CA ASN A 41 -41.89 -45.23 -0.26
C ASN A 41 -40.52 -45.54 0.36
N GLN A 42 -40.49 -45.84 1.66
CA GLN A 42 -39.25 -46.07 2.40
C GLN A 42 -39.35 -47.33 3.27
N GLU A 43 -38.25 -48.07 3.36
CA GLU A 43 -38.11 -49.19 4.29
C GLU A 43 -38.05 -48.67 5.74
N VAL A 44 -38.87 -49.26 6.60
CA VAL A 44 -38.92 -48.95 8.04
C VAL A 44 -38.60 -50.20 8.84
N GLY A 45 -37.91 -50.04 9.96
CA GLY A 45 -37.61 -51.15 10.87
C GLY A 45 -38.75 -51.26 11.86
N MET A 46 -39.33 -52.45 12.02
CA MET A 46 -40.42 -52.70 12.95
C MET A 46 -40.13 -53.86 13.87
N ARG A 47 -40.50 -53.68 15.14
CA ARG A 47 -40.64 -54.75 16.11
C ARG A 47 -42.10 -54.84 16.55
N ILE A 48 -42.64 -56.04 16.50
CA ILE A 48 -44.01 -56.35 16.88
C ILE A 48 -43.96 -57.32 18.05
N SER A 49 -44.61 -56.97 19.16
CA SER A 49 -44.74 -57.83 20.32
C SER A 49 -46.22 -58.08 20.62
N ILE A 50 -46.57 -59.32 20.94
CA ILE A 50 -47.86 -59.65 21.53
C ILE A 50 -47.66 -59.71 23.04
N ILE A 51 -48.40 -58.89 23.76
CA ILE A 51 -48.31 -58.75 25.22
C ILE A 51 -49.61 -59.20 25.87
N LYS A 52 -49.51 -59.86 27.01
CA LYS A 52 -50.66 -60.45 27.72
C LYS A 52 -51.08 -59.58 28.91
N GLY A 53 -52.40 -59.50 29.14
CA GLY A 53 -53.02 -58.91 30.32
C GLY A 53 -53.12 -57.38 30.32
N SER A 54 -52.04 -56.67 29.98
CA SER A 54 -52.03 -55.19 29.92
C SER A 54 -51.05 -54.64 28.87
N PRO A 55 -51.17 -53.36 28.47
CA PRO A 55 -50.23 -52.70 27.55
C PRO A 55 -48.76 -52.67 28.03
N ASP A 56 -48.52 -52.84 29.33
CA ASP A 56 -47.17 -52.89 29.92
C ASP A 56 -46.79 -54.32 30.37
N GLY A 57 -47.55 -55.34 29.94
CA GLY A 57 -47.32 -56.73 30.29
C GLY A 57 -46.07 -57.34 29.62
N LEU A 58 -45.73 -58.57 30.02
CA LEU A 58 -44.66 -59.32 29.36
C LEU A 58 -45.09 -59.72 27.94
N ALA A 59 -44.15 -59.62 27.00
CA ALA A 59 -44.32 -60.14 25.65
C ALA A 59 -44.34 -61.67 25.69
N VAL A 60 -45.40 -62.26 25.13
CA VAL A 60 -45.51 -63.71 24.91
C VAL A 60 -45.02 -64.11 23.52
N TYR A 61 -44.82 -63.14 22.63
CA TYR A 61 -44.25 -63.31 21.31
C TYR A 61 -43.63 -62.00 20.85
N GLU A 62 -42.43 -62.03 20.27
CA GLU A 62 -41.76 -60.87 19.68
C GLU A 62 -41.12 -61.20 18.33
N GLU A 63 -41.44 -60.41 17.30
CA GLU A 63 -40.83 -60.53 15.97
C GLU A 63 -40.33 -59.19 15.43
N THR A 64 -39.38 -59.25 14.50
CA THR A 64 -38.86 -58.09 13.77
C THR A 64 -39.12 -58.23 12.27
N GLN A 65 -39.46 -57.12 11.62
CA GLN A 65 -39.72 -57.02 10.18
C GLN A 65 -39.19 -55.69 9.61
N ASN A 66 -38.92 -55.66 8.31
CA ASN A 66 -38.48 -54.47 7.58
C ASN A 66 -39.40 -54.13 6.38
N PRO A 67 -40.67 -53.75 6.61
CA PRO A 67 -41.59 -53.45 5.52
C PRO A 67 -41.28 -52.12 4.83
N GLN A 68 -41.65 -52.01 3.55
CA GLN A 68 -41.61 -50.75 2.79
C GLN A 68 -42.96 -50.05 2.82
N THR A 69 -43.00 -48.77 3.17
CA THR A 69 -44.23 -47.97 3.10
C THR A 69 -44.60 -47.66 1.64
N ASN A 70 -45.89 -47.48 1.33
CA ASN A 70 -46.33 -47.02 0.01
C ASN A 70 -46.43 -45.48 -0.08
N ALA A 71 -46.94 -44.95 -1.20
CA ALA A 71 -47.11 -43.52 -1.42
C ALA A 71 -48.03 -42.81 -0.41
N ASN A 72 -48.87 -43.56 0.31
CA ASN A 72 -49.75 -43.05 1.37
C ASN A 72 -49.16 -43.28 2.78
N GLY A 73 -47.92 -43.76 2.88
CA GLY A 73 -47.26 -44.10 4.14
C GLY A 73 -47.82 -45.35 4.81
N LEU A 74 -48.58 -46.16 4.08
CA LEU A 74 -49.19 -47.39 4.59
C LEU A 74 -48.22 -48.57 4.45
N ILE A 75 -48.14 -49.39 5.50
CA ILE A 75 -47.56 -50.73 5.48
C ILE A 75 -48.67 -51.78 5.53
N SER A 76 -48.41 -52.94 4.95
CA SER A 76 -49.27 -54.13 5.04
C SER A 76 -48.39 -55.35 5.28
N ILE A 77 -48.45 -55.89 6.49
CA ILE A 77 -47.63 -57.02 6.94
C ILE A 77 -48.51 -58.15 7.47
N GLN A 78 -47.92 -59.33 7.63
CA GLN A 78 -48.51 -60.45 8.35
C GLN A 78 -47.70 -60.65 9.62
N ILE A 79 -48.34 -60.66 10.80
CA ILE A 79 -47.71 -60.97 12.07
C ILE A 79 -47.70 -62.50 12.24
N GLY A 80 -46.57 -63.07 12.68
CA GLY A 80 -46.36 -64.52 12.77
C GLY A 80 -45.43 -65.08 11.69
N VAL A 81 -44.86 -64.21 10.83
CA VAL A 81 -43.92 -64.60 9.76
C VAL A 81 -42.62 -63.79 9.78
N GLY A 82 -42.44 -62.93 10.79
CA GLY A 82 -41.23 -62.14 10.95
C GLY A 82 -40.05 -62.94 11.49
N VAL A 83 -38.91 -62.27 11.70
CA VAL A 83 -37.77 -62.88 12.38
C VAL A 83 -38.04 -62.85 13.89
N SER A 84 -38.30 -64.02 14.48
CA SER A 84 -38.66 -64.22 15.88
C SER A 84 -37.76 -65.26 16.55
N GLY A 85 -37.57 -65.14 17.86
CA GLY A 85 -37.02 -66.21 18.71
C GLY A 85 -38.11 -67.10 19.33
N ASP A 86 -39.37 -66.69 19.22
CA ASP A 86 -40.56 -67.32 19.80
C ASP A 86 -41.41 -68.01 18.74
N TYR A 87 -42.28 -68.92 19.16
CA TYR A 87 -43.21 -69.66 18.31
C TYR A 87 -44.63 -69.09 18.39
N PHE A 88 -45.21 -68.70 17.26
CA PHE A 88 -46.53 -68.03 17.22
C PHE A 88 -47.70 -68.99 17.53
N ASP A 89 -47.53 -70.28 17.23
CA ASP A 89 -48.47 -71.37 17.47
C ASP A 89 -48.54 -71.80 18.94
N GLU A 90 -47.56 -71.43 19.76
CA GLU A 90 -47.54 -71.69 21.20
C GLU A 90 -48.36 -70.66 22.02
N ILE A 91 -48.91 -69.62 21.39
CA ILE A 91 -49.72 -68.61 22.06
C ILE A 91 -51.09 -69.19 22.45
N ASP A 92 -51.39 -69.25 23.76
CA ASP A 92 -52.69 -69.68 24.27
C ASP A 92 -53.75 -68.57 24.12
N TRP A 93 -54.46 -68.56 22.99
CA TRP A 93 -55.50 -67.57 22.70
C TRP A 93 -56.74 -67.63 23.62
N THR A 94 -56.86 -68.64 24.50
CA THR A 94 -58.00 -68.76 25.43
C THR A 94 -57.86 -67.88 26.69
N ASP A 95 -56.64 -67.48 27.04
CA ASP A 95 -56.33 -66.73 28.27
C ASP A 95 -56.08 -65.22 28.02
N GLY A 96 -56.93 -64.61 27.18
CA GLY A 96 -56.88 -63.17 26.89
C GLY A 96 -57.21 -62.28 28.11
N PRO A 97 -56.97 -60.96 28.04
CA PRO A 97 -56.77 -60.15 26.84
C PRO A 97 -55.32 -60.07 26.35
N TYR A 98 -55.16 -59.90 25.04
CA TYR A 98 -53.89 -59.68 24.35
C TYR A 98 -53.82 -58.30 23.71
N PHE A 99 -52.63 -57.72 23.61
CA PHE A 99 -52.38 -56.47 22.90
C PHE A 99 -51.23 -56.64 21.91
N ILE A 100 -51.30 -55.89 20.82
CA ILE A 100 -50.18 -55.70 19.90
C ILE A 100 -49.45 -54.43 20.31
N LYS A 101 -48.16 -54.58 20.59
CA LYS A 101 -47.21 -53.48 20.72
C LYS A 101 -46.41 -53.39 19.41
N THR A 102 -46.36 -52.19 18.83
CA THR A 102 -45.53 -51.91 17.66
C THR A 102 -44.48 -50.86 17.99
N GLU A 103 -43.26 -51.11 17.54
CA GLU A 103 -42.10 -50.25 17.75
C GLU A 103 -41.44 -50.01 16.40
N THR A 104 -41.33 -48.76 15.97
CA THR A 104 -40.90 -48.41 14.61
C THR A 104 -39.68 -47.48 14.58
N ASP A 105 -38.72 -47.81 13.73
CA ASP A 105 -37.58 -46.98 13.33
C ASP A 105 -37.79 -46.53 11.87
N VAL A 106 -38.03 -45.23 11.70
CA VAL A 106 -38.29 -44.62 10.38
C VAL A 106 -37.10 -44.72 9.41
N LYS A 107 -35.90 -45.08 9.88
CA LYS A 107 -34.69 -45.23 9.06
C LYS A 107 -34.37 -46.68 8.69
N GLY A 108 -35.24 -47.64 9.02
CA GLY A 108 -34.99 -49.05 8.71
C GLY A 108 -34.11 -49.78 9.73
N GLY A 109 -33.68 -49.10 10.80
CA GLY A 109 -32.77 -49.65 11.82
C GLY A 109 -33.49 -50.32 12.99
N ARG A 110 -32.80 -50.39 14.14
CA ARG A 110 -33.29 -50.96 15.40
C ARG A 110 -33.48 -49.90 16.50
N ASN A 111 -33.37 -48.62 16.15
CA ASN A 111 -33.57 -47.52 17.10
C ASN A 111 -35.04 -47.10 17.07
N TYR A 112 -35.89 -47.93 17.69
CA TYR A 112 -37.32 -47.73 17.69
C TYR A 112 -37.70 -46.48 18.50
N THR A 113 -38.37 -45.53 17.86
CA THR A 113 -38.73 -44.23 18.46
C THR A 113 -40.24 -44.00 18.51
N ILE A 114 -40.99 -44.68 17.66
CA ILE A 114 -42.45 -44.62 17.62
C ILE A 114 -42.97 -45.91 18.27
N VAL A 115 -43.80 -45.77 19.31
CA VAL A 115 -44.37 -46.91 20.04
C VAL A 115 -45.89 -46.80 20.05
N GLY A 116 -46.58 -47.88 19.66
CA GLY A 116 -48.04 -48.00 19.70
C GLY A 116 -48.49 -49.23 20.47
N HIS A 117 -49.62 -49.13 21.16
CA HIS A 117 -50.29 -50.25 21.83
C HIS A 117 -51.74 -50.32 21.37
N SER A 118 -52.21 -51.50 20.99
CA SER A 118 -53.61 -51.74 20.59
C SER A 118 -54.07 -53.09 21.11
N GLN A 119 -55.25 -53.17 21.72
CA GLN A 119 -55.82 -54.44 22.15
C GLN A 119 -56.29 -55.26 20.94
N LEU A 120 -56.09 -56.58 20.99
CA LEU A 120 -56.67 -57.52 20.04
C LEU A 120 -58.14 -57.77 20.39
N MET A 121 -59.03 -57.42 19.47
CA MET A 121 -60.47 -57.60 19.61
C MET A 121 -60.97 -58.70 18.66
N SER A 122 -61.99 -59.46 19.08
CA SER A 122 -62.60 -60.50 18.25
C SER A 122 -63.30 -59.91 17.02
N VAL A 123 -63.10 -60.51 15.85
CA VAL A 123 -63.84 -60.16 14.62
C VAL A 123 -65.25 -60.79 14.60
N PRO A 124 -66.24 -60.21 13.89
CA PRO A 124 -67.62 -60.70 13.90
C PRO A 124 -67.81 -62.19 13.53
N PHE A 125 -66.98 -62.71 12.61
CA PHE A 125 -67.00 -64.13 12.24
C PHE A 125 -66.48 -65.04 13.36
N ALA A 126 -65.51 -64.57 14.15
CA ALA A 126 -64.99 -65.29 15.32
C ALA A 126 -66.01 -65.35 16.47
N LEU A 127 -67.00 -64.45 16.53
CA LEU A 127 -68.08 -64.50 17.53
C LEU A 127 -69.04 -65.69 17.31
N HIS A 128 -69.16 -66.21 16.08
CA HIS A 128 -69.98 -67.40 15.78
C HIS A 128 -69.38 -68.70 16.35
N ALA A 129 -68.10 -68.70 16.78
CA ALA A 129 -67.54 -69.81 17.54
C ALA A 129 -68.21 -70.01 18.91
N LYS A 130 -68.95 -69.02 19.42
CA LYS A 130 -69.75 -69.13 20.66
C LYS A 130 -70.87 -70.17 20.57
N THR A 131 -71.32 -70.50 19.36
CA THR A 131 -72.30 -71.58 19.10
C THR A 131 -71.68 -72.99 19.20
N ALA A 132 -70.36 -73.12 19.06
CA ALA A 132 -69.65 -74.39 19.29
C ALA A 132 -69.37 -74.65 20.78
N ASP A 133 -69.47 -73.63 21.63
CA ASP A 133 -69.38 -73.73 23.09
C ASP A 133 -70.62 -74.42 23.70
N GLN A 134 -71.74 -74.45 22.96
CA GLN A 134 -73.04 -75.00 23.42
C GLN A 134 -73.22 -76.51 23.17
N LEU A 135 -72.29 -77.19 22.50
CA LEU A 135 -72.38 -78.63 22.21
C LEU A 135 -71.57 -79.53 23.16
N SER A 136 -71.17 -79.02 24.34
CA SER A 136 -70.45 -79.80 25.37
C SER A 136 -71.32 -80.29 26.54
N LYS A 137 -72.67 -80.22 26.44
CA LYS A 137 -73.59 -80.75 27.47
C LYS A 137 -74.83 -81.45 26.90
N ASP A 138 -74.80 -82.79 26.91
CA ASP A 138 -75.88 -83.77 26.98
C ASP A 138 -77.34 -83.34 26.65
N ALA A 139 -77.88 -83.69 25.47
CA ALA A 139 -79.34 -83.78 25.27
C ALA A 139 -79.76 -84.78 24.15
N VAL A 140 -80.67 -85.71 24.49
CA VAL A 140 -81.32 -86.74 23.66
C VAL A 140 -82.82 -86.40 23.51
N LEU A 141 -83.47 -86.67 22.35
CA LEU A 141 -84.92 -86.41 22.11
C LEU A 141 -85.63 -87.61 21.43
N GLU A 142 -86.86 -87.95 21.84
CA GLU A 142 -87.77 -88.98 21.26
C GLU A 142 -89.24 -88.48 21.12
N GLU A 143 -90.06 -89.08 20.23
CA GLU A 143 -91.48 -88.73 19.93
C GLU A 143 -92.49 -89.92 19.98
N LEU A 144 -93.80 -89.64 20.05
CA LEU A 144 -94.94 -90.57 20.30
C LEU A 144 -96.27 -90.13 19.62
N ASP A 145 -96.96 -91.05 18.92
CA ASP A 145 -98.36 -90.90 18.45
C ASP A 145 -99.21 -92.20 18.57
N PRO A 146 -100.57 -92.15 18.76
CA PRO A 146 -101.43 -93.34 18.89
C PRO A 146 -102.61 -93.48 17.88
N GLU A 147 -103.13 -94.71 17.70
CA GLU A 147 -104.21 -95.14 16.76
C GLU A 147 -105.57 -95.52 17.39
N PHE A 148 -106.68 -95.47 16.62
CA PHE A 148 -108.08 -95.78 17.00
C PHE A 148 -108.75 -96.89 16.14
N THR A 149 -109.75 -97.62 16.70
CA THR A 149 -110.52 -98.70 16.01
C THR A 149 -112.05 -98.49 15.99
N ALA A 150 -112.78 -99.19 15.09
CA ALA A 150 -114.11 -98.84 14.55
C ALA A 150 -115.34 -99.60 15.13
N TRP A 151 -116.53 -99.01 14.90
CA TRP A 151 -117.90 -99.27 15.42
C TRP A 151 -118.62 -100.54 14.91
N ASP A 152 -119.39 -101.20 15.80
CA ASP A 152 -120.15 -102.46 15.59
C ASP A 152 -121.55 -102.24 14.96
N LYS A 153 -121.88 -103.06 13.95
CA LYS A 153 -123.03 -102.95 13.03
C LYS A 153 -124.20 -103.90 13.35
N THR A 154 -124.16 -104.64 14.46
CA THR A 154 -125.13 -105.72 14.73
C THR A 154 -126.52 -105.24 15.15
N THR A 155 -126.71 -103.97 15.53
CA THR A 155 -128.03 -103.38 15.80
C THR A 155 -128.50 -102.56 14.61
N GLY A 156 -129.45 -103.08 13.82
CA GLY A 156 -130.11 -102.29 12.78
C GLY A 156 -130.64 -100.96 13.33
N ILE A 157 -130.46 -99.88 12.58
CA ILE A 157 -130.82 -98.52 13.01
C ILE A 157 -132.34 -98.35 12.88
N PHE A 158 -133.05 -98.31 14.01
CA PHE A 158 -134.45 -97.85 14.04
C PHE A 158 -134.47 -96.33 14.14
N ILE A 159 -135.11 -95.67 13.17
CA ILE A 159 -135.31 -94.21 13.12
C ILE A 159 -136.78 -93.92 13.46
N ARG A 160 -137.03 -93.24 14.58
CA ARG A 160 -138.33 -92.71 15.02
C ARG A 160 -138.57 -91.33 14.40
N GLU A 161 -139.80 -90.82 14.46
CA GLU A 161 -140.13 -89.49 13.92
C GLU A 161 -139.30 -88.36 14.57
N SER A 162 -138.86 -88.54 15.82
CA SER A 162 -137.90 -87.66 16.49
C SER A 162 -136.49 -87.67 15.87
N GLN A 163 -136.11 -88.75 15.17
CA GLN A 163 -134.82 -88.89 14.50
C GLN A 163 -134.83 -88.31 13.06
N ILE A 164 -135.96 -87.76 12.60
CA ILE A 164 -136.13 -87.06 11.30
C ILE A 164 -136.84 -85.69 11.44
N GLU A 165 -136.99 -85.17 12.66
CA GLU A 165 -137.67 -83.89 12.93
C GLU A 165 -136.97 -82.72 12.21
N ASN A 166 -135.64 -82.80 12.12
CA ASN A 166 -134.76 -81.92 11.36
C ASN A 166 -134.97 -81.93 9.83
N LEU A 167 -135.80 -82.82 9.28
CA LEU A 167 -136.15 -82.82 7.85
C LEU A 167 -137.44 -82.02 7.54
N LYS A 168 -138.25 -81.63 8.55
CA LYS A 168 -139.50 -80.88 8.31
C LYS A 168 -139.26 -79.49 7.71
N ASP A 169 -138.15 -78.84 8.08
CA ASP A 169 -137.76 -77.53 7.54
C ASP A 169 -137.51 -77.58 6.03
N TYR A 170 -137.06 -78.71 5.48
CA TYR A 170 -136.76 -78.85 4.04
C TYR A 170 -137.99 -78.99 3.12
N THR A 171 -139.22 -79.03 3.65
CA THR A 171 -140.46 -79.26 2.86
C THR A 171 -141.42 -78.08 2.84
N THR A 172 -141.08 -76.97 3.49
CA THR A 172 -141.92 -75.76 3.57
C THR A 172 -141.29 -74.62 2.77
N VAL A 173 -142.11 -73.73 2.20
CA VAL A 173 -141.66 -72.55 1.41
C VAL A 173 -140.67 -71.67 2.21
N ASP A 174 -140.73 -71.74 3.54
CA ASP A 174 -139.96 -70.92 4.50
C ASP A 174 -138.44 -71.16 4.48
N ALA A 175 -137.99 -72.41 4.32
CA ALA A 175 -136.56 -72.72 4.20
C ALA A 175 -135.95 -72.24 2.87
N THR A 176 -136.74 -72.23 1.79
CA THR A 176 -136.32 -71.71 0.48
C THR A 176 -136.22 -70.18 0.50
N THR A 177 -137.13 -69.48 1.18
CA THR A 177 -137.08 -68.02 1.35
C THR A 177 -135.88 -67.58 2.18
N THR A 178 -135.55 -68.30 3.26
CA THR A 178 -134.36 -68.03 4.08
C THR A 178 -133.06 -68.18 3.28
N GLU A 179 -132.96 -69.20 2.43
CA GLU A 179 -131.77 -69.39 1.58
C GLU A 179 -131.66 -68.33 0.48
N ILE A 180 -132.78 -67.88 -0.09
CA ILE A 180 -132.80 -66.75 -1.04
C ILE A 180 -132.33 -65.46 -0.36
N GLU A 181 -132.81 -65.15 0.84
CA GLU A 181 -132.36 -63.97 1.60
C GLU A 181 -130.87 -64.04 1.94
N ARG A 182 -130.36 -65.23 2.32
CA ARG A 182 -128.93 -65.46 2.56
C ARG A 182 -128.11 -65.24 1.28
N ALA A 183 -128.57 -65.77 0.14
CA ALA A 183 -127.91 -65.60 -1.15
C ALA A 183 -127.92 -64.14 -1.61
N THR A 184 -129.06 -63.44 -1.51
CA THR A 184 -129.18 -62.01 -1.83
C THR A 184 -128.29 -61.15 -0.93
N THR A 185 -128.21 -61.46 0.37
CA THR A 185 -127.31 -60.75 1.30
C THR A 185 -125.84 -60.99 0.95
N ALA A 186 -125.47 -62.22 0.57
CA ALA A 186 -124.12 -62.55 0.13
C ALA A 186 -123.75 -61.87 -1.20
N GLU A 187 -124.69 -61.81 -2.15
CA GLU A 187 -124.52 -61.09 -3.42
C GLU A 187 -124.36 -59.58 -3.19
N GLN A 188 -125.17 -58.99 -2.31
CA GLN A 188 -125.04 -57.58 -1.93
C GLN A 188 -123.70 -57.30 -1.24
N ALA A 189 -123.28 -58.15 -0.29
CA ALA A 189 -121.99 -58.02 0.37
C ALA A 189 -120.81 -58.13 -0.61
N ASN A 190 -120.91 -59.03 -1.60
CA ASN A 190 -119.92 -59.13 -2.66
C ASN A 190 -119.91 -57.89 -3.58
N ALA A 191 -121.09 -57.36 -3.93
CA ALA A 191 -121.21 -56.12 -4.69
C ALA A 191 -120.58 -54.94 -3.95
N ASP A 192 -120.86 -54.79 -2.64
CA ASP A 192 -120.28 -53.74 -1.79
C ASP A 192 -118.75 -53.89 -1.69
N ALA A 193 -118.24 -55.11 -1.56
CA ALA A 193 -116.80 -55.39 -1.55
C ALA A 193 -116.14 -55.02 -2.89
N ILE A 194 -116.79 -55.32 -4.03
CA ILE A 194 -116.32 -54.92 -5.36
C ILE A 194 -116.27 -53.39 -5.46
N THR A 195 -117.32 -52.69 -5.04
CA THR A 195 -117.37 -51.22 -5.05
C THR A 195 -116.29 -50.61 -4.14
N SER A 196 -116.09 -51.16 -2.95
CA SER A 196 -115.03 -50.76 -2.02
C SER A 196 -113.65 -50.96 -2.64
N ASN A 197 -113.39 -52.14 -3.23
CA ASN A 197 -112.12 -52.44 -3.91
C ASN A 197 -111.89 -51.50 -5.09
N ALA A 198 -112.90 -51.24 -5.92
CA ALA A 198 -112.80 -50.31 -7.04
C ALA A 198 -112.46 -48.88 -6.56
N THR A 199 -113.05 -48.45 -5.44
CA THR A 199 -112.74 -47.16 -4.80
C THR A 199 -111.30 -47.12 -4.28
N ALA A 200 -110.85 -48.17 -3.60
CA ALA A 200 -109.48 -48.29 -3.10
C ALA A 200 -108.44 -48.29 -4.23
N ILE A 201 -108.69 -49.04 -5.31
CA ILE A 201 -107.83 -49.06 -6.51
C ILE A 201 -107.74 -47.66 -7.13
N THR A 202 -108.85 -46.93 -7.20
CA THR A 202 -108.89 -45.57 -7.74
C THR A 202 -108.10 -44.59 -6.85
N ALA A 203 -108.22 -44.72 -5.53
CA ALA A 203 -107.47 -43.91 -4.57
C ALA A 203 -105.96 -44.18 -4.65
N GLU A 204 -105.57 -45.45 -4.76
CA GLU A 204 -104.18 -45.87 -4.92
C GLU A 204 -103.59 -45.36 -6.24
N ALA A 205 -104.32 -45.51 -7.35
CA ALA A 205 -103.91 -45.00 -8.66
C ALA A 205 -103.71 -43.47 -8.65
N ASN A 206 -104.58 -42.73 -7.94
CA ASN A 206 -104.42 -41.28 -7.77
C ASN A 206 -103.18 -40.93 -6.95
N THR A 207 -102.91 -41.67 -5.87
CA THR A 207 -101.73 -41.47 -5.01
C THR A 207 -100.45 -41.75 -5.79
N ALA A 208 -100.41 -42.86 -6.54
CA ALA A 208 -99.30 -43.20 -7.42
C ALA A 208 -99.03 -42.11 -8.46
N ARG A 209 -100.07 -41.62 -9.15
CA ARG A 209 -99.93 -40.54 -10.16
C ARG A 209 -99.41 -39.24 -9.54
N ILE A 210 -99.82 -38.89 -8.32
CA ILE A 210 -99.31 -37.72 -7.59
C ILE A 210 -97.83 -37.90 -7.26
N ALA A 211 -97.44 -39.08 -6.76
CA ALA A 211 -96.04 -39.39 -6.45
C ALA A 211 -95.15 -39.40 -7.70
N GLU A 212 -95.62 -39.98 -8.80
CA GLU A 212 -94.92 -39.96 -10.10
C GLU A 212 -94.74 -38.53 -10.61
N LYS A 213 -95.78 -37.69 -10.52
CA LYS A 213 -95.68 -36.28 -10.89
C LYS A 213 -94.67 -35.53 -10.00
N ALA A 214 -94.71 -35.74 -8.69
CA ALA A 214 -93.77 -35.10 -7.77
C ALA A 214 -92.31 -35.51 -8.08
N ASN A 215 -92.08 -36.80 -8.36
CA ASN A 215 -90.77 -37.31 -8.77
C ASN A 215 -90.31 -36.69 -10.11
N ALA A 216 -91.21 -36.60 -11.10
CA ALA A 216 -90.91 -35.97 -12.38
C ALA A 216 -90.55 -34.48 -12.22
N ASP A 217 -91.30 -33.74 -11.41
CA ASP A 217 -91.04 -32.33 -11.13
C ASP A 217 -89.71 -32.13 -10.36
N ALA A 218 -89.38 -33.03 -9.42
CA ALA A 218 -88.12 -33.04 -8.70
C ALA A 218 -86.92 -33.32 -9.62
N ILE A 219 -87.03 -34.31 -10.52
CA ILE A 219 -86.02 -34.63 -11.53
C ILE A 219 -85.83 -33.43 -12.48
N ALA A 220 -86.91 -32.79 -12.92
CA ALA A 220 -86.82 -31.61 -13.78
C ALA A 220 -86.10 -30.44 -13.09
N THR A 221 -86.43 -30.19 -11.81
CA THR A 221 -85.78 -29.16 -10.99
C THR A 221 -84.28 -29.45 -10.83
N GLU A 222 -83.94 -30.70 -10.52
CA GLU A 222 -82.54 -31.10 -10.34
C GLU A 222 -81.76 -30.99 -11.65
N LYS A 223 -82.35 -31.37 -12.78
CA LYS A 223 -81.76 -31.20 -14.12
C LYS A 223 -81.46 -29.73 -14.44
N THR A 224 -82.36 -28.81 -14.06
CA THR A 224 -82.11 -27.38 -14.23
C THR A 224 -80.98 -26.90 -13.30
N ARG A 225 -80.96 -27.36 -12.05
CA ARG A 225 -79.91 -27.00 -11.08
C ARG A 225 -78.53 -27.47 -11.54
N THR A 226 -78.42 -28.69 -12.06
CA THR A 226 -77.15 -29.23 -12.58
C THR A 226 -76.70 -28.46 -13.83
N ALA A 227 -77.60 -28.17 -14.78
CA ALA A 227 -77.26 -27.38 -15.97
C ALA A 227 -76.77 -25.97 -15.63
N ASN A 228 -77.41 -25.31 -14.65
CA ASN A 228 -76.95 -24.01 -14.15
C ASN A 228 -75.56 -24.11 -13.50
N ALA A 229 -75.33 -25.13 -12.66
CA ALA A 229 -74.04 -25.35 -12.02
C ALA A 229 -72.93 -25.64 -13.05
N GLU A 230 -73.20 -26.45 -14.07
CA GLU A 230 -72.29 -26.72 -15.18
C GLU A 230 -71.94 -25.45 -15.95
N THR A 231 -72.94 -24.60 -16.22
CA THR A 231 -72.74 -23.31 -16.90
C THR A 231 -71.87 -22.37 -16.05
N THR A 232 -72.16 -22.25 -14.75
CA THR A 232 -71.35 -21.44 -13.82
C THR A 232 -69.92 -21.96 -13.75
N ASN A 233 -69.72 -23.27 -13.64
CA ASN A 233 -68.39 -23.87 -13.57
C ASN A 233 -67.62 -23.65 -14.88
N THR A 234 -68.28 -23.80 -16.03
CA THR A 234 -67.67 -23.54 -17.35
C THR A 234 -67.22 -22.09 -17.46
N ASN A 235 -68.08 -21.13 -17.10
CA ASN A 235 -67.73 -19.71 -17.14
C ASN A 235 -66.55 -19.39 -16.20
N ALA A 236 -66.51 -19.99 -15.00
CA ALA A 236 -65.41 -19.82 -14.06
C ALA A 236 -64.10 -20.40 -14.61
N ILE A 237 -64.14 -21.57 -15.23
CA ILE A 237 -62.97 -22.19 -15.88
C ILE A 237 -62.46 -21.29 -17.01
N THR A 238 -63.34 -20.78 -17.88
CA THR A 238 -62.95 -19.86 -18.95
C THR A 238 -62.33 -18.58 -18.41
N SER A 239 -62.95 -17.96 -17.40
CA SER A 239 -62.40 -16.75 -16.77
C SER A 239 -61.02 -16.99 -16.15
N ASN A 240 -60.84 -18.12 -15.46
CA ASN A 240 -59.55 -18.49 -14.89
C ASN A 240 -58.51 -18.75 -15.98
N ALA A 241 -58.89 -19.41 -17.07
CA ALA A 241 -58.00 -19.64 -18.21
C ALA A 241 -57.52 -18.32 -18.85
N THR A 242 -58.42 -17.34 -19.02
CA THR A 242 -58.04 -16.00 -19.49
C THR A 242 -57.11 -15.30 -18.51
N ALA A 243 -57.42 -15.32 -17.20
CA ALA A 243 -56.58 -14.69 -16.19
C ALA A 243 -55.17 -15.32 -16.13
N VAL A 244 -55.06 -16.63 -16.30
CA VAL A 244 -53.76 -17.33 -16.38
C VAL A 244 -52.98 -16.90 -17.62
N ALA A 245 -53.62 -16.83 -18.80
CA ALA A 245 -52.96 -16.40 -20.03
C ALA A 245 -52.48 -14.93 -19.96
N ASP A 246 -53.26 -14.06 -19.34
CA ASP A 246 -52.88 -12.67 -19.09
C ASP A 246 -51.69 -12.58 -18.12
N GLU A 247 -51.68 -13.42 -17.07
CA GLU A 247 -50.58 -13.51 -16.11
C GLU A 247 -49.30 -14.01 -16.78
N GLU A 248 -49.38 -15.07 -17.59
CA GLU A 248 -48.26 -15.60 -18.36
C GLU A 248 -47.65 -14.54 -19.27
N THR A 249 -48.50 -13.78 -19.97
CA THR A 249 -48.06 -12.68 -20.84
C THR A 249 -47.37 -11.56 -20.04
N ARG A 250 -47.95 -11.18 -18.89
CA ARG A 250 -47.37 -10.15 -18.02
C ARG A 250 -46.03 -10.60 -17.44
N ALA A 251 -45.93 -11.85 -17.00
CA ALA A 251 -44.71 -12.42 -16.47
C ALA A 251 -43.61 -12.48 -17.55
N ALA A 252 -43.93 -12.95 -18.75
CA ALA A 252 -42.98 -12.99 -19.87
C ALA A 252 -42.46 -11.60 -20.24
N ASN A 253 -43.33 -10.59 -20.29
CA ASN A 253 -42.92 -9.21 -20.57
C ASN A 253 -42.01 -8.63 -19.46
N ALA A 254 -42.29 -8.95 -18.20
CA ALA A 254 -41.47 -8.53 -17.06
C ALA A 254 -40.09 -9.22 -17.07
N GLU A 255 -40.05 -10.52 -17.37
CA GLU A 255 -38.80 -11.28 -17.53
C GLU A 255 -37.95 -10.73 -18.67
N GLN A 256 -38.56 -10.43 -19.82
CA GLN A 256 -37.87 -9.83 -20.96
C GLN A 256 -37.30 -8.45 -20.62
N THR A 257 -38.09 -7.60 -19.95
CA THR A 257 -37.64 -6.27 -19.52
C THR A 257 -36.45 -6.36 -18.58
N ASN A 258 -36.49 -7.30 -17.62
CA ASN A 258 -35.38 -7.53 -16.70
C ASN A 258 -34.15 -8.07 -17.42
N ALA A 259 -34.31 -8.99 -18.38
CA ALA A 259 -33.22 -9.52 -19.18
C ALA A 259 -32.52 -8.41 -20.00
N ASP A 260 -33.29 -7.54 -20.64
CA ASP A 260 -32.77 -6.41 -21.41
C ASP A 260 -32.04 -5.40 -20.50
N ALA A 261 -32.60 -5.10 -19.33
CA ALA A 261 -31.96 -4.22 -18.34
C ALA A 261 -30.62 -4.79 -17.84
N ILE A 262 -30.57 -6.09 -17.55
CA ILE A 262 -29.34 -6.78 -17.14
C ILE A 262 -28.29 -6.74 -18.27
N ALA A 263 -28.69 -6.97 -19.52
CA ALA A 263 -27.79 -6.92 -20.67
C ALA A 263 -27.23 -5.51 -20.90
N ALA A 264 -28.07 -4.48 -20.76
CA ALA A 264 -27.66 -3.08 -20.84
C ALA A 264 -26.67 -2.73 -19.71
N GLU A 265 -26.95 -3.15 -18.47
CA GLU A 265 -26.07 -2.89 -17.33
C GLU A 265 -24.72 -3.60 -17.48
N LYS A 266 -24.73 -4.86 -17.94
CA LYS A 266 -23.50 -5.60 -18.24
C LYS A 266 -22.65 -4.87 -19.27
N THR A 267 -23.28 -4.35 -20.33
CA THR A 267 -22.57 -3.59 -21.37
C THR A 267 -21.98 -2.29 -20.82
N ARG A 268 -22.75 -1.53 -20.02
CA ARG A 268 -22.27 -0.31 -19.36
C ARG A 268 -21.10 -0.59 -18.43
N ALA A 269 -21.17 -1.65 -17.62
CA ALA A 269 -20.12 -2.04 -16.69
C ALA A 269 -18.81 -2.40 -17.43
N VAL A 270 -18.90 -3.24 -18.48
CA VAL A 270 -17.74 -3.62 -19.30
C VAL A 270 -17.09 -2.42 -19.98
N ASN A 271 -17.90 -1.48 -20.51
CA ASN A 271 -17.38 -0.26 -21.12
C ASN A 271 -16.66 0.63 -20.10
N ALA A 272 -17.21 0.78 -18.89
CA ALA A 272 -16.59 1.55 -17.81
C ALA A 272 -15.27 0.90 -17.33
N GLU A 273 -15.25 -0.43 -17.17
CA GLU A 273 -14.05 -1.17 -16.78
C GLU A 273 -12.95 -1.07 -17.85
N THR A 274 -13.32 -1.15 -19.13
CA THR A 274 -12.38 -0.95 -20.24
C THR A 274 -11.82 0.48 -20.25
N ALA A 275 -12.67 1.50 -20.07
CA ALA A 275 -12.25 2.89 -20.02
C ALA A 275 -11.29 3.15 -18.84
N ASN A 276 -11.59 2.61 -17.66
CA ASN A 276 -10.74 2.71 -16.47
C ASN A 276 -9.38 2.01 -16.70
N THR A 277 -9.38 0.83 -17.31
CA THR A 277 -8.14 0.09 -17.63
C THR A 277 -7.25 0.87 -18.58
N ASN A 278 -7.84 1.48 -19.62
CA ASN A 278 -7.11 2.32 -20.58
C ASN A 278 -6.53 3.58 -19.90
N ALA A 279 -7.31 4.23 -19.03
CA ALA A 279 -6.85 5.39 -18.28
C ALA A 279 -5.69 5.05 -17.32
N ILE A 280 -5.78 3.94 -16.59
CA ILE A 280 -4.71 3.44 -15.71
C ILE A 280 -3.44 3.18 -16.52
N THR A 281 -3.56 2.53 -17.67
CA THR A 281 -2.43 2.23 -18.55
C THR A 281 -1.77 3.51 -19.05
N SER A 282 -2.56 4.48 -19.52
CA SER A 282 -2.05 5.78 -19.96
C SER A 282 -1.34 6.54 -18.85
N ASN A 283 -1.93 6.57 -17.64
CA ASN A 283 -1.33 7.24 -16.48
C ASN A 283 -0.02 6.55 -16.06
N THR A 284 0.03 5.23 -16.11
CA THR A 284 1.25 4.47 -15.80
C THR A 284 2.39 4.84 -16.76
N THR A 285 2.11 4.92 -18.06
CA THR A 285 3.08 5.36 -19.06
C THR A 285 3.53 6.80 -18.82
N ALA A 286 2.59 7.72 -18.59
CA ALA A 286 2.92 9.13 -18.34
C ALA A 286 3.80 9.32 -17.10
N VAL A 287 3.53 8.58 -16.01
CA VAL A 287 4.36 8.61 -14.80
C VAL A 287 5.76 8.05 -15.07
N ALA A 288 5.89 6.99 -15.88
CA ALA A 288 7.18 6.44 -16.25
C ALA A 288 8.01 7.42 -17.10
N ASP A 289 7.37 8.10 -18.06
CA ASP A 289 8.01 9.12 -18.90
C ASP A 289 8.46 10.34 -18.09
N GLU A 290 7.63 10.81 -17.17
CA GLU A 290 7.96 11.90 -16.24
C GLU A 290 9.14 11.52 -15.34
N ALA A 291 9.13 10.32 -14.76
CA ALA A 291 10.22 9.82 -13.93
C ALA A 291 11.55 9.72 -14.70
N ASN A 292 11.50 9.28 -15.96
CA ASN A 292 12.69 9.23 -16.81
C ASN A 292 13.22 10.63 -17.15
N THR A 293 12.33 11.56 -17.46
CA THR A 293 12.67 12.97 -17.73
C THR A 293 13.31 13.63 -16.51
N ALA A 294 12.73 13.43 -15.32
CA ALA A 294 13.27 13.92 -14.06
C ALA A 294 14.68 13.36 -13.78
N ARG A 295 14.88 12.04 -13.93
CA ARG A 295 16.19 11.41 -13.75
C ARG A 295 17.25 11.93 -14.71
N ILE A 296 16.89 12.21 -15.96
CA ILE A 296 17.81 12.80 -16.94
C ILE A 296 18.19 14.21 -16.52
N ALA A 297 17.22 15.04 -16.12
CA ALA A 297 17.47 16.41 -15.66
C ALA A 297 18.35 16.44 -14.40
N GLU A 298 18.08 15.56 -13.43
CA GLU A 298 18.91 15.41 -12.22
C GLU A 298 20.35 15.04 -12.56
N ARG A 299 20.56 14.10 -13.49
CA ARG A 299 21.90 13.71 -13.94
C ARG A 299 22.63 14.87 -14.62
N ILE A 300 21.96 15.60 -15.52
CA ILE A 300 22.54 16.78 -16.19
C ILE A 300 22.95 17.83 -15.15
N ASN A 301 22.09 18.11 -14.17
CA ASN A 301 22.41 19.06 -13.10
C ASN A 301 23.59 18.57 -12.24
N ALA A 302 23.65 17.29 -11.88
CA ALA A 302 24.76 16.73 -11.13
C ALA A 302 26.09 16.82 -11.89
N ASP A 303 26.08 16.53 -13.20
CA ASP A 303 27.25 16.66 -14.08
C ASP A 303 27.70 18.13 -14.18
N ALA A 304 26.76 19.07 -14.35
CA ALA A 304 27.05 20.50 -14.42
C ALA A 304 27.63 21.04 -13.11
N ILE A 305 27.09 20.65 -11.95
CA ILE A 305 27.62 21.01 -10.63
C ILE A 305 29.06 20.48 -10.46
N THR A 306 29.31 19.25 -10.90
CA THR A 306 30.64 18.63 -10.82
C THR A 306 31.65 19.37 -11.70
N ALA A 307 31.26 19.74 -12.93
CA ALA A 307 32.08 20.55 -13.82
C ALA A 307 32.38 21.93 -13.22
N GLU A 308 31.37 22.59 -12.64
CA GLU A 308 31.53 23.91 -12.02
C GLU A 308 32.48 23.85 -10.81
N LYS A 309 32.33 22.83 -9.96
CA LYS A 309 33.23 22.61 -8.82
C LYS A 309 34.68 22.43 -9.26
N THR A 310 34.89 21.69 -10.34
CA THR A 310 36.22 21.49 -10.93
C THR A 310 36.79 22.79 -11.47
N ARG A 311 35.98 23.58 -12.20
CA ARG A 311 36.37 24.89 -12.72
C ARG A 311 36.75 25.86 -11.61
N ALA A 312 35.96 25.91 -10.54
CA ALA A 312 36.23 26.74 -9.37
C ALA A 312 37.54 26.34 -8.69
N ALA A 313 37.77 25.04 -8.45
CA ALA A 313 39.02 24.55 -7.85
C ALA A 313 40.26 24.87 -8.69
N ASN A 314 40.16 24.75 -10.03
CA ASN A 314 41.23 25.11 -10.94
C ASN A 314 41.52 26.63 -10.90
N ALA A 315 40.48 27.46 -10.89
CA ALA A 315 40.63 28.92 -10.79
C ALA A 315 41.28 29.33 -9.46
N GLU A 316 40.87 28.71 -8.35
CA GLU A 316 41.44 28.98 -7.02
C GLU A 316 42.91 28.55 -6.92
N THR A 317 43.26 27.41 -7.52
CA THR A 317 44.66 26.95 -7.65
C THR A 317 45.48 27.94 -8.48
N ALA A 318 44.97 28.37 -9.63
CA ALA A 318 45.64 29.34 -10.50
C ALA A 318 45.87 30.69 -9.79
N ASN A 319 44.85 31.17 -9.07
CA ASN A 319 44.95 32.40 -8.30
C ASN A 319 45.97 32.29 -7.16
N THR A 320 45.97 31.17 -6.43
CA THR A 320 46.95 30.89 -5.37
C THR A 320 48.38 30.88 -5.92
N ASN A 321 48.60 30.25 -7.06
CA ASN A 321 49.91 30.23 -7.72
C ASN A 321 50.34 31.63 -8.16
N ALA A 322 49.43 32.43 -8.72
CA ALA A 322 49.72 33.82 -9.12
C ALA A 322 50.06 34.70 -7.92
N ILE A 323 49.31 34.61 -6.82
CA ILE A 323 49.59 35.31 -5.56
C ILE A 323 50.98 34.93 -5.05
N THR A 324 51.30 33.64 -5.03
CA THR A 324 52.60 33.13 -4.57
C THR A 324 53.74 33.67 -5.45
N SER A 325 53.58 33.64 -6.78
CA SER A 325 54.57 34.18 -7.71
C SER A 325 54.78 35.69 -7.52
N ASN A 326 53.70 36.45 -7.34
CA ASN A 326 53.78 37.89 -7.08
C ASN A 326 54.47 38.17 -5.74
N ALA A 327 54.18 37.40 -4.69
CA ALA A 327 54.83 37.53 -3.40
C ALA A 327 56.35 37.30 -3.51
N THR A 328 56.78 36.29 -4.26
CA THR A 328 58.20 36.04 -4.54
C THR A 328 58.84 37.21 -5.30
N ALA A 329 58.20 37.68 -6.38
CA ALA A 329 58.73 38.80 -7.17
C ALA A 329 58.87 40.09 -6.33
N VAL A 330 57.90 40.39 -5.46
CA VAL A 330 57.98 41.52 -4.53
C VAL A 330 59.14 41.35 -3.54
N ALA A 331 59.37 40.15 -3.01
CA ALA A 331 60.48 39.87 -2.12
C ALA A 331 61.85 40.04 -2.82
N ASP A 332 61.97 39.58 -4.06
CA ASP A 332 63.18 39.74 -4.87
C ASP A 332 63.46 41.22 -5.19
N GLU A 333 62.43 41.99 -5.56
CA GLU A 333 62.52 43.42 -5.81
C GLU A 333 62.95 44.16 -4.53
N ALA A 334 62.33 43.86 -3.39
CA ALA A 334 62.69 44.44 -2.10
C ALA A 334 64.15 44.14 -1.71
N ASN A 335 64.63 42.91 -1.96
CA ASN A 335 66.03 42.56 -1.71
C ASN A 335 66.99 43.30 -2.64
N THR A 336 66.62 43.45 -3.92
CA THR A 336 67.40 44.21 -4.91
C THR A 336 67.50 45.68 -4.52
N ALA A 337 66.38 46.30 -4.11
CA ALA A 337 66.35 47.67 -3.61
C ALA A 337 67.23 47.84 -2.37
N ARG A 338 67.13 46.94 -1.39
CA ARG A 338 67.98 46.96 -0.17
C ARG A 338 69.47 46.86 -0.49
N ILE A 339 69.86 46.01 -1.45
CA ILE A 339 71.25 45.89 -1.89
C ILE A 339 71.73 47.19 -2.54
N ALA A 340 70.91 47.79 -3.42
CA ALA A 340 71.24 49.07 -4.05
C ALA A 340 71.37 50.21 -3.03
N GLU A 341 70.48 50.28 -2.05
CA GLU A 341 70.57 51.24 -0.93
C GLU A 341 71.84 51.06 -0.12
N GLN A 342 72.23 49.81 0.19
CA GLN A 342 73.48 49.53 0.90
C GLN A 342 74.70 49.96 0.09
N ILE A 343 74.75 49.64 -1.21
CA ILE A 343 75.84 50.06 -2.11
C ILE A 343 75.93 51.60 -2.14
N ASN A 344 74.81 52.30 -2.26
CA ASN A 344 74.78 53.76 -2.23
C ASN A 344 75.26 54.31 -0.89
N ALA A 345 74.82 53.72 0.23
CA ALA A 345 75.26 54.12 1.57
C ALA A 345 76.78 53.93 1.75
N ASP A 346 77.33 52.80 1.29
CA ASP A 346 78.76 52.49 1.34
C ASP A 346 79.57 53.47 0.45
N ALA A 347 79.08 53.77 -0.76
CA ALA A 347 79.69 54.73 -1.66
C ALA A 347 79.73 56.14 -1.08
N ILE A 348 78.62 56.59 -0.46
CA ILE A 348 78.55 57.87 0.25
C ILE A 348 79.53 57.90 1.42
N ALA A 349 79.62 56.83 2.20
CA ALA A 349 80.56 56.73 3.32
C ALA A 349 82.03 56.77 2.87
N ALA A 350 82.36 56.07 1.78
CA ALA A 350 83.69 56.10 1.16
C ALA A 350 84.02 57.52 0.64
N GLU A 351 83.09 58.18 -0.03
CA GLU A 351 83.27 59.54 -0.54
C GLU A 351 83.44 60.56 0.60
N LYS A 352 82.66 60.43 1.67
CA LYS A 352 82.81 61.26 2.88
C LYS A 352 84.20 61.10 3.50
N THR A 353 84.72 59.87 3.55
CA THR A 353 86.07 59.58 4.04
C THR A 353 87.13 60.19 3.13
N ARG A 354 86.98 60.05 1.81
CA ARG A 354 87.87 60.64 0.81
C ARG A 354 87.92 62.17 0.92
N ALA A 355 86.75 62.81 1.05
CA ALA A 355 86.64 64.26 1.24
C ALA A 355 87.33 64.73 2.52
N ALA A 356 87.11 64.06 3.66
CA ALA A 356 87.77 64.39 4.92
C ALA A 356 89.31 64.25 4.85
N ASN A 357 89.80 63.22 4.16
CA ASN A 357 91.25 63.03 3.93
C ASN A 357 91.85 64.17 3.09
N VAL A 358 91.16 64.59 2.01
CA VAL A 358 91.58 65.72 1.17
C VAL A 358 91.57 67.02 1.97
N GLU A 359 90.53 67.27 2.76
CA GLU A 359 90.42 68.48 3.60
C GLU A 359 91.53 68.54 4.65
N THR A 360 91.86 67.40 5.27
CA THR A 360 93.00 67.27 6.19
C THR A 360 94.33 67.55 5.46
N ALA A 361 94.55 66.96 4.29
CA ALA A 361 95.76 67.18 3.50
C ALA A 361 95.90 68.65 3.07
N ASN A 362 94.81 69.29 2.65
CA ASN A 362 94.80 70.69 2.28
C ASN A 362 95.10 71.60 3.49
N THR A 363 94.51 71.30 4.65
CA THR A 363 94.80 72.01 5.92
C THR A 363 96.28 71.90 6.30
N ASN A 364 96.87 70.70 6.18
CA ASN A 364 98.30 70.49 6.42
C ASN A 364 99.17 71.27 5.43
N ALA A 365 98.82 71.29 4.14
CA ALA A 365 99.53 72.04 3.12
C ALA A 365 99.46 73.56 3.36
N ILE A 366 98.28 74.10 3.72
CA ILE A 366 98.11 75.50 4.11
C ILE A 366 98.99 75.82 5.32
N THR A 367 99.01 74.96 6.34
CA THR A 367 99.84 75.14 7.55
C THR A 367 101.33 75.14 7.21
N SER A 368 101.77 74.21 6.35
CA SER A 368 103.16 74.15 5.87
C SER A 368 103.54 75.40 5.07
N ASN A 369 102.66 75.86 4.17
CA ASN A 369 102.90 77.08 3.40
C ASN A 369 102.95 78.32 4.31
N ALA A 370 102.06 78.43 5.30
CA ALA A 370 102.08 79.52 6.28
C ALA A 370 103.40 79.54 7.07
N THR A 371 103.91 78.37 7.46
CA THR A 371 105.22 78.23 8.13
C THR A 371 106.36 78.69 7.22
N ALA A 372 106.39 78.21 5.97
CA ALA A 372 107.42 78.60 5.00
C ALA A 372 107.41 80.11 4.69
N VAL A 373 106.23 80.72 4.61
CA VAL A 373 106.08 82.18 4.46
C VAL A 373 106.63 82.93 5.67
N ALA A 374 106.34 82.47 6.89
CA ALA A 374 106.87 83.08 8.12
C ALA A 374 108.40 82.95 8.22
N ASP A 375 108.96 81.79 7.83
CA ASP A 375 110.41 81.59 7.73
C ASP A 375 111.04 82.52 6.69
N GLU A 376 110.39 82.70 5.53
CA GLU A 376 110.84 83.62 4.49
C GLU A 376 110.79 85.07 4.95
N GLU A 377 109.72 85.48 5.62
CA GLU A 377 109.59 86.82 6.22
C GLU A 377 110.71 87.08 7.24
N THR A 378 111.01 86.10 8.08
CA THR A 378 112.13 86.14 9.03
C THR A 378 113.48 86.27 8.30
N ARG A 379 113.70 85.45 7.26
CA ARG A 379 114.92 85.50 6.45
C ARG A 379 115.09 86.84 5.75
N ALA A 380 114.03 87.37 5.14
CA ALA A 380 114.02 88.66 4.46
C ALA A 380 114.30 89.80 5.45
N THR A 381 113.64 89.80 6.61
CA THR A 381 113.87 90.79 7.68
C THR A 381 115.33 90.77 8.16
N ASN A 382 115.90 89.57 8.37
CA ASN A 382 117.30 89.42 8.77
C ASN A 382 118.27 89.90 7.67
N ALA A 383 117.96 89.64 6.39
CA ALA A 383 118.76 90.10 5.25
C ALA A 383 118.69 91.63 5.11
N GLU A 384 117.51 92.23 5.27
CA GLU A 384 117.33 93.69 5.30
C GLU A 384 118.10 94.33 6.46
N LEU A 385 118.03 93.74 7.65
CA LEU A 385 118.81 94.20 8.80
C LEU A 385 120.32 94.11 8.53
N THR A 386 120.79 93.00 7.94
CA THR A 386 122.19 92.82 7.56
C THR A 386 122.64 93.86 6.53
N ASN A 387 121.83 94.10 5.49
CA ASN A 387 122.10 95.13 4.49
C ASN A 387 122.09 96.52 5.10
N ALA A 388 121.15 96.85 5.98
CA ALA A 388 121.10 98.13 6.67
C ALA A 388 122.36 98.37 7.52
N ILE A 389 122.83 97.34 8.24
CA ILE A 389 124.10 97.36 8.99
C ILE A 389 125.28 97.58 8.03
N ALA A 390 125.34 96.86 6.92
CA ALA A 390 126.42 96.99 5.93
C ALA A 390 126.46 98.39 5.29
N ILE A 391 125.30 98.95 4.93
CA ILE A 391 125.16 100.32 4.40
C ILE A 391 125.60 101.34 5.46
N ALA A 392 125.21 101.16 6.73
CA ALA A 392 125.64 102.04 7.82
C ALA A 392 127.17 101.97 8.05
N ALA A 393 127.76 100.78 7.97
CA ALA A 393 129.21 100.58 8.05
C ALA A 393 129.94 101.23 6.86
N GLU A 394 129.41 101.10 5.64
CA GLU A 394 129.99 101.71 4.45
C GLU A 394 129.87 103.24 4.46
N LYS A 395 128.73 103.77 4.95
CA LYS A 395 128.55 105.19 5.24
C LYS A 395 129.57 105.69 6.25
N THR A 396 129.85 104.91 7.29
CA THR A 396 130.88 105.23 8.29
C THR A 396 132.28 105.19 7.68
N ARG A 397 132.61 104.18 6.86
CA ARG A 397 133.89 104.11 6.14
C ARG A 397 134.10 105.30 5.21
N THR A 398 133.08 105.67 4.42
CA THR A 398 133.16 106.82 3.52
C THR A 398 133.34 108.11 4.29
N ILE A 399 132.59 108.34 5.39
CA ILE A 399 132.81 109.50 6.28
C ILE A 399 134.24 109.52 6.85
N ASN A 400 134.74 108.37 7.33
CA ASN A 400 136.10 108.27 7.87
C ASN A 400 137.17 108.53 6.79
N ALA A 401 136.97 108.00 5.58
CA ALA A 401 137.85 108.24 4.44
C ALA A 401 137.83 109.71 4.01
N GLU A 402 136.66 110.34 3.94
CA GLU A 402 136.47 111.77 3.63
C GLU A 402 137.18 112.65 4.69
N THR A 403 137.05 112.29 5.97
CA THR A 403 137.70 112.97 7.09
C THR A 403 139.22 112.82 7.02
N ALA A 404 139.71 111.61 6.74
CA ALA A 404 141.14 111.34 6.56
C ALA A 404 141.70 112.10 5.36
N ASN A 405 140.97 112.14 4.24
CA ASN A 405 141.36 112.88 3.04
C ASN A 405 141.37 114.40 3.30
N THR A 406 140.35 114.92 3.98
CA THR A 406 140.30 116.33 4.42
C THR A 406 141.46 116.68 5.34
N THR A 407 141.83 115.77 6.25
CA THR A 407 142.98 115.93 7.16
C THR A 407 144.31 115.88 6.41
N ALA A 408 144.46 114.97 5.45
CA ALA A 408 145.64 114.89 4.58
C ALA A 408 145.78 116.16 3.72
N ILE A 409 144.67 116.64 3.13
CA ILE A 409 144.61 117.91 2.41
C ILE A 409 144.99 119.07 3.33
N HIS A 410 144.48 119.13 4.56
CA HIS A 410 144.86 120.16 5.53
C HIS A 410 146.34 120.08 5.92
N THR A 411 146.87 118.86 6.08
CA THR A 411 148.28 118.63 6.41
C THR A 411 149.18 119.09 5.28
N GLU A 412 148.89 118.70 4.05
CA GLU A 412 149.65 119.16 2.88
C GLU A 412 149.45 120.65 2.62
N LYS A 413 148.24 121.20 2.84
CA LYS A 413 148.03 122.64 2.82
C LYS A 413 148.92 123.33 3.86
N THR A 414 148.99 122.81 5.08
CA THR A 414 149.85 123.35 6.15
C THR A 414 151.34 123.16 5.85
N ARG A 415 151.71 122.08 5.14
CA ARG A 415 153.08 121.80 4.70
C ARG A 415 153.49 122.75 3.59
N VAL A 416 152.61 123.02 2.64
CA VAL A 416 152.75 124.01 1.56
C VAL A 416 152.80 125.42 2.16
N ASP A 417 151.90 125.77 3.08
CA ASP A 417 151.91 127.06 3.77
C ASP A 417 153.21 127.23 4.58
N ARG A 418 153.74 126.17 5.23
CA ARG A 418 155.05 126.19 5.90
C ARG A 418 156.25 126.21 4.95
N MET A 419 156.19 125.56 3.79
CA MET A 419 157.24 125.66 2.76
C MET A 419 157.30 127.07 2.17
N LEU A 420 156.15 127.74 2.04
CA LEU A 420 156.05 129.14 1.61
C LEU A 420 156.50 130.15 2.67
N LEU A 421 156.37 129.83 3.98
CA LEU A 421 156.81 130.69 5.09
C LEU A 421 158.22 130.39 5.62
N GLY A 422 158.77 129.21 5.31
CA GLY A 422 160.09 128.75 5.79
C GLY A 422 161.22 128.80 4.75
N SER A 423 160.94 129.19 3.50
CA SER A 423 161.99 129.41 2.51
C SER A 423 162.57 130.83 2.63
N GLU A 424 163.38 131.05 3.66
CA GLU A 424 164.45 132.04 3.63
C GLU A 424 165.62 131.51 2.79
N ALA A 425 165.34 131.25 1.51
CA ALA A 425 166.32 130.85 0.51
C ALA A 425 166.71 132.07 -0.35
N ASP A 426 167.89 132.60 -0.03
CA ASP A 426 168.91 133.22 -0.88
C ASP A 426 168.58 134.49 -1.69
N LYS A 427 168.47 135.60 -0.94
CA LYS A 427 168.41 136.99 -1.43
C LYS A 427 169.77 137.56 -1.89
N ASP A 428 170.89 136.85 -1.78
CA ASP A 428 172.22 137.39 -2.12
C ASP A 428 172.81 136.88 -3.46
N SER A 429 172.36 135.74 -3.98
CA SER A 429 172.94 135.16 -5.22
C SER A 429 172.50 135.81 -6.56
N PHE A 430 171.49 136.68 -6.62
CA PHE A 430 171.07 137.34 -7.88
C PHE A 430 171.52 138.81 -8.01
N THR A 431 171.73 139.50 -6.88
CA THR A 431 172.37 140.83 -6.89
C THR A 431 173.86 140.70 -7.18
N GLU A 432 174.51 139.60 -6.80
CA GLU A 432 175.89 139.31 -7.18
C GLU A 432 176.04 139.08 -8.70
N ILE A 433 175.07 138.46 -9.38
CA ILE A 433 175.09 138.28 -10.85
C ILE A 433 174.79 139.60 -11.60
N VAL A 434 173.83 140.39 -11.12
CA VAL A 434 173.42 141.65 -11.79
C VAL A 434 174.42 142.78 -11.51
N SER A 435 175.15 142.74 -10.38
CA SER A 435 176.23 143.67 -10.09
C SER A 435 177.55 143.24 -10.74
N LEU A 436 177.87 141.95 -10.87
CA LEU A 436 179.05 141.46 -11.62
C LEU A 436 178.97 141.79 -13.12
N ILE A 437 177.78 141.84 -13.72
CA ILE A 437 177.63 142.21 -15.14
C ILE A 437 177.65 143.73 -15.36
N ASN A 438 177.27 144.55 -14.36
CA ASN A 438 177.21 146.01 -14.48
C ASN A 438 178.41 146.75 -13.83
N THR A 439 179.38 146.04 -13.24
CA THR A 439 180.57 146.67 -12.60
C THR A 439 181.92 146.06 -13.00
N VAL A 440 181.98 145.14 -13.98
CA VAL A 440 183.24 144.82 -14.69
C VAL A 440 183.42 145.77 -15.87
N ASP A 441 183.95 146.92 -15.49
CA ASP A 441 185.08 147.63 -16.09
C ASP A 441 185.16 147.80 -17.62
N THR A 442 184.84 149.04 -18.01
CA THR A 442 184.97 149.68 -19.32
C THR A 442 186.34 150.35 -19.56
N GLU A 443 187.34 150.18 -18.69
CA GLU A 443 188.66 150.84 -18.80
C GLU A 443 189.65 150.03 -19.68
N SER A 444 189.31 148.77 -20.01
CA SER A 444 190.07 147.89 -20.94
C SER A 444 189.55 147.86 -22.39
N ASP A 445 188.31 148.31 -22.67
CA ASP A 445 187.73 148.21 -24.03
C ASP A 445 188.02 149.46 -24.89
N ASP A 446 188.10 150.65 -24.29
CA ASP A 446 188.52 151.88 -24.99
C ASP A 446 190.05 152.10 -24.98
N GLU A 447 190.82 151.27 -24.27
CA GLU A 447 192.24 151.06 -24.63
C GLU A 447 192.35 150.47 -26.05
N PHE A 448 191.37 149.68 -26.52
CA PHE A 448 191.33 149.24 -27.92
C PHE A 448 190.80 150.31 -28.87
N ALA A 449 189.95 151.22 -28.38
CA ALA A 449 189.50 152.39 -29.13
C ALA A 449 190.48 153.57 -29.12
N ASN A 450 191.51 153.63 -28.27
CA ASN A 450 192.51 154.71 -28.26
C ASN A 450 193.98 154.28 -28.54
N TYR A 451 194.29 152.97 -28.63
CA TYR A 451 195.51 152.40 -29.28
C TYR A 451 195.35 152.25 -30.82
N LEU A 452 194.15 152.53 -31.30
CA LEU A 452 193.88 153.55 -32.32
C LEU A 452 195.02 154.59 -32.41
N THR A 453 195.09 155.32 -33.50
CA THR A 453 195.42 156.72 -33.32
C THR A 453 196.90 157.00 -33.55
N ILE A 454 197.70 156.58 -32.57
CA ILE A 454 199.08 157.00 -32.38
C ILE A 454 200.06 156.14 -33.20
N ASN A 455 199.85 154.82 -33.33
CA ASN A 455 200.72 153.97 -34.16
C ASN A 455 200.61 154.28 -35.67
N ASN A 456 199.63 155.10 -36.03
CA ASN A 456 199.41 155.69 -37.34
C ASN A 456 199.92 157.12 -37.48
N THR A 457 200.86 157.61 -36.67
CA THR A 457 201.54 158.88 -37.03
C THR A 457 203.06 158.85 -36.89
N ARG A 458 203.69 157.68 -36.71
CA ARG A 458 205.16 157.60 -36.53
C ARG A 458 205.96 156.63 -37.41
N VAL A 459 205.39 155.65 -38.10
CA VAL A 459 206.19 154.74 -38.98
C VAL A 459 206.30 155.24 -40.43
N ASP A 460 205.53 156.26 -40.78
CA ASP A 460 205.79 157.14 -41.93
C ASP A 460 207.13 157.93 -41.83
N ASN A 461 208.07 157.67 -40.89
CA ASN A 461 209.29 158.50 -40.74
C ASN A 461 210.55 157.82 -40.08
N LEU A 462 211.46 157.16 -40.82
CA LEU A 462 212.95 157.03 -40.56
C LEU A 462 213.56 155.72 -39.99
N GLU A 463 214.83 155.49 -40.41
CA GLU A 463 216.01 154.82 -39.79
C GLU A 463 215.89 153.47 -39.04
#